data_AF-A0A7R8W0N2-F1
#
_entry.id   AF-A0A7R8W0N2-F1
#
_cell.length_a   1.000
_cell.length_b   1.000
_cell.length_c   1.000
_cell.angle_alpha   90.00
_cell.angle_beta   90.00
_cell.angle_gamma   90.00
#
_symmetry.space_group_name_H-M   'P 1'
#
loop_
_entity.id
_entity.type
_entity.pdbx_description
1 polymer ?
#
loop_
_entity_poly.entity_id
_entity_poly.type
_entity_poly.pdbx_seq_one_letter_code
_entity_poly.pdbx_strand_id
1 'polypeptide(L)'
;MYACIVGFKTKKVIYMGVRNSYCYICETESSQYKPAREYICYKNWTQSATAMEADIIVDGFKQSVPMYGIMYAELIESFNSVVAKFIGGKRINYALRSSYQVRCTEAVTSHNKGPTLHKLLHKKMAIFSPGVNTKRFVTRKVKRQNARTKRNLKYPSLRNPQKKSSGSDEHYEEQRKALIYETVEQSQNEEWRRQRKKSVTASSFGKICKMRQTTSKANKVKTMLHGTFFGNDRTRYGVEHDPM
;
A
#
# COMPACT_ATOMS: atom_id res chain seq x y z
N MET A 1 13.72 13.94 3.44
CA MET A 1 13.06 13.21 2.35
C MET A 1 13.43 13.85 1.01
N TYR A 2 13.43 13.09 -0.07
CA TYR A 2 13.57 13.60 -1.43
C TYR A 2 12.44 13.01 -2.30
N ALA A 3 12.00 13.74 -3.31
CA ALA A 3 11.07 13.27 -4.31
C ALA A 3 11.42 13.90 -5.66
N CYS A 4 10.99 13.27 -6.75
CA CYS A 4 11.27 13.75 -8.10
C CYS A 4 10.08 13.54 -9.03
N ILE A 5 9.87 14.50 -9.93
CA ILE A 5 8.87 14.43 -11.00
C ILE A 5 9.56 13.88 -12.24
N VAL A 6 8.98 12.86 -12.86
CA VAL A 6 9.54 12.19 -14.04
C VAL A 6 8.55 12.29 -15.19
N GLY A 7 8.99 12.80 -16.34
CA GLY A 7 8.14 12.95 -17.51
C GLY A 7 7.66 11.61 -18.04
N PHE A 8 6.34 11.41 -18.14
CA PHE A 8 5.78 10.12 -18.54
C PHE A 8 6.24 9.67 -19.93
N LYS A 9 6.28 10.57 -20.92
CA LYS A 9 6.76 10.26 -22.29
C LYS A 9 8.29 10.18 -22.37
N THR A 10 8.99 11.16 -21.79
CA THR A 10 10.45 11.30 -21.93
C THR A 10 11.25 10.36 -21.01
N LYS A 11 10.64 9.86 -19.92
CA LYS A 11 11.27 9.15 -18.80
C LYS A 11 12.44 9.91 -18.13
N LYS A 12 12.59 11.20 -18.42
CA LYS A 12 13.60 12.09 -17.82
C LYS A 12 13.07 12.68 -16.51
N VAL A 13 13.95 12.90 -15.54
CA VAL A 13 13.63 13.70 -14.35
C VAL A 13 13.43 15.16 -14.81
N ILE A 14 12.27 15.71 -14.50
CA ILE A 14 11.90 17.11 -14.77
C ILE A 14 12.17 17.97 -13.54
N TYR A 15 11.95 17.42 -12.34
CA TYR A 15 12.19 18.14 -11.09
C TYR A 15 12.68 17.18 -10.01
N MET A 16 13.50 17.68 -9.08
CA MET A 16 13.90 16.95 -7.87
C MET A 16 14.05 17.92 -6.71
N GLY A 17 13.26 17.73 -5.66
CA GLY A 17 13.34 18.52 -4.44
C GLY A 17 13.80 17.69 -3.24
N VAL A 18 14.37 18.38 -2.26
CA VAL A 18 14.83 17.81 -0.99
C VAL A 18 14.28 18.63 0.17
N ARG A 19 13.64 17.95 1.12
CA ARG A 19 13.18 18.53 2.40
C ARG A 19 13.84 17.82 3.54
N ASN A 20 14.38 18.57 4.49
CA ASN A 20 15.14 18.06 5.61
C ASN A 20 14.74 18.76 6.90
N SER A 21 14.19 17.99 7.84
CA SER A 21 13.77 18.49 9.15
C SER A 21 14.87 18.48 10.20
N TYR A 22 16.03 17.89 9.91
CA TYR A 22 17.07 17.61 10.88
C TYR A 22 18.44 18.12 10.41
N CYS A 23 19.06 18.98 11.22
CA CYS A 23 20.47 19.31 11.09
C CYS A 23 21.17 18.89 12.38
N TYR A 24 22.12 17.96 12.25
CA TYR A 24 22.91 17.45 13.37
C TYR A 24 23.71 18.55 14.08
N ILE A 25 24.18 19.56 13.33
CA ILE A 25 24.97 20.66 13.88
C ILE A 25 24.05 21.56 14.74
N CYS A 26 22.90 22.00 14.21
CA CYS A 26 21.90 22.75 14.99
C CYS A 26 21.55 22.03 16.31
N GLU A 27 21.26 20.73 16.23
CA GLU A 27 20.86 19.91 17.39
C GLU A 27 21.97 19.83 18.45
N THR A 28 23.23 19.70 18.00
CA THR A 28 24.40 19.55 18.87
C THR A 28 24.77 20.87 19.54
N GLU A 29 24.71 21.98 18.81
CA GLU A 29 24.99 23.32 19.35
C GLU A 29 23.89 23.78 20.32
N SER A 30 22.61 23.56 20.00
CA SER A 30 21.50 23.85 20.93
C SER A 30 21.60 23.06 22.23
N SER A 31 22.16 21.84 22.17
CA SER A 31 22.35 20.98 23.35
C SER A 31 23.57 21.35 24.21
N GLN A 32 24.48 22.21 23.75
CA GLN A 32 25.74 22.49 24.45
C GLN A 32 25.93 23.94 24.93
N TYR A 33 24.98 24.84 24.65
CA TYR A 33 25.05 26.27 25.05
C TYR A 33 26.38 26.95 24.66
N LYS A 34 26.93 26.56 23.51
CA LYS A 34 28.16 27.12 22.92
C LYS A 34 27.81 28.04 21.76
N PRO A 35 28.60 29.11 21.51
CA PRO A 35 28.38 29.96 20.35
C PRO A 35 28.50 29.12 19.08
N ALA A 36 27.57 29.33 18.15
CA ALA A 36 27.52 28.59 16.89
C ALA A 36 28.82 28.80 16.12
N ARG A 37 29.41 27.72 15.60
CA ARG A 37 30.42 27.85 14.54
C ARG A 37 29.72 28.34 13.28
N GLU A 38 30.46 28.97 12.38
CA GLU A 38 29.91 29.26 11.05
C GLU A 38 29.77 27.95 10.26
N TYR A 39 28.54 27.59 9.88
CA TYR A 39 28.26 26.44 9.01
C TYR A 39 27.00 26.66 8.17
N ILE A 40 26.92 25.95 7.05
CA ILE A 40 25.76 25.97 6.16
C ILE A 40 24.69 25.01 6.71
N CYS A 41 23.58 25.56 7.18
CA CYS A 41 22.45 24.76 7.65
C CYS A 41 21.56 24.30 6.49
N TYR A 42 21.42 22.97 6.33
CA TYR A 42 20.54 22.35 5.33
C TYR A 42 19.19 21.91 5.91
N LYS A 43 18.71 22.49 7.02
CA LYS A 43 17.36 22.26 7.55
C LYS A 43 16.39 23.24 6.88
N ASN A 44 15.46 22.70 6.09
CA ASN A 44 14.49 23.47 5.30
C ASN A 44 13.06 22.92 5.45
N TRP A 45 12.76 22.22 6.56
CA TRP A 45 11.45 21.67 6.85
C TRP A 45 11.12 21.71 8.34
N THR A 46 9.88 22.11 8.66
CA THR A 46 9.39 22.24 10.04
C THR A 46 8.09 21.47 10.30
N GLN A 47 7.38 21.04 9.26
CA GLN A 47 6.10 20.31 9.39
C GLN A 47 6.31 18.79 9.55
N SER A 48 5.24 18.01 9.47
CA SER A 48 5.30 16.54 9.58
C SER A 48 6.16 15.90 8.49
N ALA A 49 6.82 14.78 8.81
CA ALA A 49 7.61 14.04 7.82
C ALA A 49 6.76 13.46 6.68
N THR A 50 5.47 13.23 6.91
CA THR A 50 4.53 12.70 5.90
C THR A 50 4.12 13.74 4.85
N ALA A 51 4.25 15.04 5.14
CA ALA A 51 3.93 16.11 4.19
C ALA A 51 5.12 16.51 3.29
N MET A 52 6.35 16.09 3.62
CA MET A 52 7.56 16.41 2.84
C MET A 52 7.45 16.00 1.36
N GLU A 53 6.87 14.83 1.07
CA GLU A 53 6.74 14.33 -0.31
C GLU A 53 5.78 15.19 -1.14
N ALA A 54 4.60 15.45 -0.60
CA ALA A 54 3.57 16.25 -1.26
C ALA A 54 4.05 17.69 -1.51
N ASP A 55 4.74 18.30 -0.55
CA ASP A 55 5.30 19.65 -0.70
C ASP A 55 6.36 19.72 -1.81
N ILE A 56 7.25 18.72 -1.92
CA ILE A 56 8.22 18.65 -3.02
C ILE A 56 7.53 18.55 -4.39
N ILE A 57 6.42 17.82 -4.49
CA ILE A 57 5.67 17.70 -5.75
C ILE A 57 4.97 19.02 -6.10
N VAL A 58 4.34 19.69 -5.12
CA VAL A 58 3.73 21.02 -5.30
C VAL A 58 4.77 22.06 -5.71
N ASP A 59 5.94 22.06 -5.08
CA ASP A 59 7.08 22.93 -5.41
C ASP A 59 7.55 22.68 -6.85
N GLY A 60 7.69 21.42 -7.27
CA GLY A 60 8.04 21.06 -8.64
C GLY A 60 7.02 21.52 -9.70
N PHE A 61 5.72 21.47 -9.40
CA PHE A 61 4.69 22.00 -10.28
C PHE A 61 4.63 23.53 -10.30
N LYS A 62 5.00 24.21 -9.20
CA LYS A 62 5.19 25.67 -9.22
C LYS A 62 6.40 26.07 -10.05
N GLN A 63 7.49 25.29 -9.98
CA GLN A 63 8.72 25.55 -10.72
C GLN A 63 8.63 25.19 -12.21
N SER A 64 7.66 24.38 -12.66
CA SER A 64 7.52 24.05 -14.09
C SER A 64 7.18 25.24 -14.97
N VAL A 65 6.48 26.24 -14.43
CA VAL A 65 6.14 27.49 -15.13
C VAL A 65 7.41 28.31 -15.42
N PRO A 66 8.24 28.72 -14.43
CA PRO A 66 9.49 29.44 -14.73
C PRO A 66 10.57 28.59 -15.41
N MET A 67 10.64 27.27 -15.16
CA MET A 67 11.68 26.42 -15.77
C MET A 67 11.39 26.02 -17.22
N TYR A 68 10.12 25.81 -17.57
CA TYR A 68 9.73 25.20 -18.86
C TYR A 68 8.62 25.95 -19.60
N GLY A 69 8.03 27.00 -19.02
CA GLY A 69 6.83 27.65 -19.55
C GLY A 69 5.57 26.79 -19.50
N ILE A 70 5.58 25.68 -18.76
CA ILE A 70 4.50 24.69 -18.76
C ILE A 70 3.65 24.85 -17.50
N MET A 71 2.39 25.20 -17.70
CA MET A 71 1.34 25.13 -16.69
C MET A 71 0.49 23.87 -16.91
N TYR A 72 0.32 23.06 -15.86
CA TYR A 72 -0.47 21.83 -15.94
C TYR A 72 -1.92 22.12 -15.54
N ALA A 73 -2.85 21.98 -16.50
CA ALA A 73 -4.27 22.22 -16.27
C ALA A 73 -4.97 21.10 -15.50
N GLU A 74 -4.58 19.83 -15.74
CA GLU A 74 -5.20 18.65 -15.14
C GLU A 74 -4.17 17.69 -14.53
N LEU A 75 -4.43 17.26 -13.29
CA LEU A 75 -3.61 16.27 -12.59
C LEU A 75 -4.17 14.85 -12.84
N ILE A 76 -3.69 14.20 -13.90
CA ILE A 76 -4.07 12.81 -14.23
C ILE A 76 -3.12 11.84 -13.50
N GLU A 77 -3.36 11.56 -12.21
CA GLU A 77 -2.43 10.75 -11.41
C GLU A 77 -3.04 9.69 -10.48
N SER A 78 -2.36 8.55 -10.40
CA SER A 78 -2.59 7.47 -9.43
C SER A 78 -2.24 7.85 -7.97
N PHE A 79 -1.66 9.04 -7.77
CA PHE A 79 -1.41 9.70 -6.49
C PHE A 79 -2.71 10.03 -5.72
N ASN A 80 -3.87 9.89 -6.38
CA ASN A 80 -5.20 10.03 -5.81
C ASN A 80 -5.41 9.23 -4.49
N SER A 81 -4.70 8.12 -4.25
CA SER A 81 -4.78 7.38 -2.98
C SER A 81 -4.11 8.08 -1.77
N VAL A 82 -3.15 8.96 -2.01
CA VAL A 82 -2.51 9.82 -0.99
C VAL A 82 -3.33 11.10 -0.85
N VAL A 83 -3.67 11.74 -1.97
CA VAL A 83 -4.44 13.00 -2.01
C VAL A 83 -5.86 12.82 -1.46
N ALA A 84 -6.63 11.80 -1.85
CA ALA A 84 -7.96 11.54 -1.28
C ALA A 84 -7.91 11.15 0.21
N LYS A 85 -6.75 10.77 0.74
CA LYS A 85 -6.52 10.55 2.17
C LYS A 85 -6.42 11.87 2.94
N PHE A 86 -5.84 12.91 2.33
CA PHE A 86 -5.69 14.25 2.89
C PHE A 86 -6.90 15.16 2.61
N ILE A 87 -7.50 15.10 1.42
CA ILE A 87 -8.63 15.95 1.00
C ILE A 87 -9.99 15.29 1.28
N GLY A 88 -10.13 13.98 1.00
CA GLY A 88 -11.43 13.31 0.85
C GLY A 88 -11.85 12.36 1.99
N GLY A 89 -11.10 12.30 3.10
CA GLY A 89 -11.51 11.62 4.33
C GLY A 89 -12.09 10.20 4.17
N LYS A 90 -11.33 9.26 3.59
CA LYS A 90 -11.72 7.84 3.35
C LYS A 90 -12.86 7.57 2.36
N ARG A 91 -13.49 8.57 1.73
CA ARG A 91 -14.78 8.33 1.01
C ARG A 91 -14.70 7.87 -0.44
N ILE A 92 -13.63 8.13 -1.19
CA ILE A 92 -13.49 7.70 -2.60
C ILE A 92 -12.08 7.13 -2.84
N ASN A 93 -11.97 6.01 -3.59
CA ASN A 93 -10.71 5.29 -3.79
C ASN A 93 -10.56 4.77 -5.23
N TYR A 94 -9.82 5.52 -6.06
CA TYR A 94 -9.66 5.26 -7.50
C TYR A 94 -8.68 4.13 -7.85
N ALA A 95 -8.04 3.48 -6.87
CA ALA A 95 -6.90 2.56 -7.07
C ALA A 95 -7.25 1.17 -7.68
N LEU A 96 -8.45 0.95 -8.21
CA LEU A 96 -9.01 -0.38 -8.42
C LEU A 96 -8.91 -0.98 -9.83
N ARG A 97 -8.67 -0.21 -10.90
CA ARG A 97 -8.56 -0.78 -12.26
C ARG A 97 -7.12 -1.22 -12.57
N SER A 98 -6.92 -2.50 -12.90
CA SER A 98 -5.63 -3.17 -13.27
C SER A 98 -4.48 -3.15 -12.22
N SER A 99 -4.65 -2.51 -11.06
CA SER A 99 -3.58 -2.37 -10.06
C SER A 99 -3.14 -3.70 -9.42
N TYR A 100 -3.95 -4.76 -9.50
CA TYR A 100 -3.62 -6.09 -8.98
C TYR A 100 -2.54 -6.78 -9.84
N GLN A 101 -2.75 -6.87 -11.15
CA GLN A 101 -1.79 -7.45 -12.10
C GLN A 101 -0.42 -6.78 -11.97
N VAL A 102 -0.36 -5.44 -11.89
CA VAL A 102 0.91 -4.70 -11.72
C VAL A 102 1.61 -5.07 -10.41
N ARG A 103 0.89 -5.15 -9.28
CA ARG A 103 1.48 -5.58 -8.00
C ARG A 103 2.01 -7.02 -8.06
N CYS A 104 1.30 -7.92 -8.75
CA CYS A 104 1.75 -9.30 -8.94
C CYS A 104 3.04 -9.37 -9.77
N THR A 105 3.11 -8.67 -10.92
CA THR A 105 4.31 -8.66 -11.77
C THR A 105 5.49 -7.97 -11.10
N GLU A 106 5.26 -6.90 -10.34
CA GLU A 106 6.29 -6.23 -9.53
C GLU A 106 6.83 -7.15 -8.41
N ALA A 107 5.94 -7.85 -7.70
CA ALA A 107 6.31 -8.79 -6.65
C ALA A 107 7.17 -9.95 -7.19
N VAL A 108 6.77 -10.56 -8.32
CA VAL A 108 7.55 -11.59 -9.01
C VAL A 108 8.91 -11.05 -9.47
N THR A 109 8.93 -9.85 -10.06
CA THR A 109 10.18 -9.21 -10.52
C THR A 109 11.14 -8.92 -9.35
N SER A 110 10.61 -8.45 -8.23
CA SER A 110 11.35 -8.19 -6.99
C SER A 110 11.85 -9.46 -6.32
N HIS A 111 11.08 -10.55 -6.37
CA HIS A 111 11.51 -11.86 -5.89
C HIS A 111 12.69 -12.38 -6.74
N ASN A 112 12.53 -12.38 -8.06
CA ASN A 112 13.49 -12.96 -9.01
C ASN A 112 14.80 -12.15 -9.12
N LYS A 113 14.75 -10.81 -9.03
CA LYS A 113 15.94 -9.94 -9.14
C LYS A 113 16.52 -9.55 -7.77
N GLY A 114 15.81 -9.78 -6.67
CA GLY A 114 16.27 -9.56 -5.30
C GLY A 114 16.74 -8.12 -5.02
N PRO A 115 17.69 -7.93 -4.08
CA PRO A 115 18.24 -6.62 -3.72
C PRO A 115 18.86 -5.85 -4.89
N THR A 116 19.32 -6.58 -5.93
CA THR A 116 19.95 -6.01 -7.11
C THR A 116 18.94 -5.30 -8.02
N LEU A 117 17.63 -5.55 -7.87
CA LEU A 117 16.58 -4.87 -8.64
C LEU A 117 16.71 -3.35 -8.57
N HIS A 118 16.95 -2.77 -7.39
CA HIS A 118 17.16 -1.32 -7.24
C HIS A 118 18.35 -0.80 -8.07
N LYS A 119 19.44 -1.57 -8.16
CA LYS A 119 20.62 -1.22 -8.97
C LYS A 119 20.32 -1.33 -10.47
N LEU A 120 19.53 -2.33 -10.89
CA LEU A 120 19.13 -2.54 -12.28
C LEU A 120 18.13 -1.48 -12.75
N LEU A 121 17.11 -1.18 -11.95
CA LEU A 121 16.15 -0.10 -12.21
C LEU A 121 16.88 1.24 -12.30
N HIS A 122 17.73 1.58 -11.33
CA HIS A 122 18.49 2.83 -11.37
C HIS A 122 19.43 2.93 -12.58
N LYS A 123 20.03 1.83 -13.04
CA LYS A 123 20.84 1.79 -14.27
C LYS A 123 20.01 1.88 -15.56
N LYS A 124 18.72 1.50 -15.54
CA LYS A 124 17.80 1.66 -16.68
C LYS A 124 17.14 3.03 -16.71
N MET A 125 16.92 3.66 -15.56
CA MET A 125 16.25 4.96 -15.42
C MET A 125 17.22 6.14 -15.40
N ALA A 126 18.50 5.93 -15.07
CA ALA A 126 19.54 6.94 -15.10
C ALA A 126 20.77 6.44 -15.89
N ILE A 127 21.37 7.34 -16.66
CA ILE A 127 22.57 7.08 -17.48
C ILE A 127 23.79 6.74 -16.60
N PHE A 128 23.81 7.24 -15.36
CA PHE A 128 24.90 7.07 -14.40
C PHE A 128 24.62 5.99 -13.35
N SER A 129 25.70 5.50 -12.73
CA SER A 129 25.63 4.51 -11.65
C SER A 129 24.88 5.04 -10.42
N PRO A 130 24.08 4.20 -9.71
CA PRO A 130 23.48 4.59 -8.43
C PRO A 130 24.54 5.11 -7.43
N GLY A 131 24.17 6.18 -6.71
CA GLY A 131 25.06 6.85 -5.77
C GLY A 131 25.55 5.97 -4.61
N VAL A 132 26.56 6.47 -3.88
CA VAL A 132 27.25 5.73 -2.80
C VAL A 132 26.26 5.19 -1.76
N ASN A 133 25.26 5.97 -1.38
CA ASN A 133 24.23 5.57 -0.42
C ASN A 133 23.36 4.40 -0.93
N THR A 134 22.91 4.46 -2.19
CA THR A 134 22.14 3.39 -2.83
C THR A 134 22.98 2.11 -2.98
N LYS A 135 24.26 2.23 -3.35
CA LYS A 135 25.21 1.10 -3.36
C LYS A 135 25.34 0.50 -1.95
N ARG A 136 25.54 1.31 -0.91
CA ARG A 136 25.64 0.88 0.50
C ARG A 136 24.37 0.19 1.00
N PHE A 137 23.18 0.67 0.59
CA PHE A 137 21.89 0.04 0.89
C PHE A 137 21.75 -1.35 0.24
N VAL A 138 22.02 -1.47 -1.07
CA VAL A 138 21.98 -2.75 -1.78
C VAL A 138 22.95 -3.75 -1.14
N THR A 139 24.20 -3.35 -0.87
CA THR A 139 25.18 -4.19 -0.18
C THR A 139 24.71 -4.63 1.22
N ARG A 140 24.07 -3.75 2.00
CA ARG A 140 23.47 -4.10 3.30
C ARG A 140 22.34 -5.14 3.15
N LYS A 141 21.45 -5.01 2.15
CA LYS A 141 20.41 -6.02 1.89
C LYS A 141 20.99 -7.36 1.44
N VAL A 142 21.97 -7.37 0.53
CA VAL A 142 22.65 -8.60 0.08
C VAL A 142 23.32 -9.31 1.27
N LYS A 143 24.08 -8.58 2.11
CA LYS A 143 24.68 -9.17 3.33
C LYS A 143 23.63 -9.79 4.27
N ARG A 144 22.49 -9.11 4.49
CA ARG A 144 21.37 -9.65 5.30
C ARG A 144 20.75 -10.91 4.68
N GLN A 145 20.56 -10.93 3.37
CA GLN A 145 20.00 -12.10 2.67
C GLN A 145 20.96 -13.30 2.74
N ASN A 146 22.25 -13.09 2.45
CA ASN A 146 23.26 -14.15 2.55
C ASN A 146 23.43 -14.67 3.98
N ALA A 147 23.36 -13.81 4.99
CA ALA A 147 23.37 -14.23 6.40
C ALA A 147 22.13 -15.06 6.77
N ARG A 148 20.95 -14.74 6.23
CA ARG A 148 19.74 -15.56 6.37
C ARG A 148 19.89 -16.91 5.68
N THR A 149 20.40 -16.95 4.44
CA THR A 149 20.65 -18.21 3.72
C THR A 149 21.65 -19.10 4.48
N LYS A 150 22.77 -18.55 4.93
CA LYS A 150 23.76 -19.28 5.76
C LYS A 150 23.15 -19.80 7.08
N ARG A 151 22.30 -19.02 7.75
CA ARG A 151 21.60 -19.45 8.97
C ARG A 151 20.62 -20.59 8.69
N ASN A 152 19.84 -20.50 7.61
CA ASN A 152 18.89 -21.53 7.19
C ASN A 152 19.59 -22.84 6.80
N LEU A 153 20.78 -22.76 6.19
CA LEU A 153 21.61 -23.93 5.86
C LEU A 153 22.24 -24.55 7.12
N LYS A 154 22.73 -23.73 8.05
CA LYS A 154 23.36 -24.21 9.31
C LYS A 154 22.35 -24.79 10.31
N TYR A 155 21.10 -24.29 10.31
CA TYR A 155 20.06 -24.73 11.24
C TYR A 155 18.73 -24.98 10.49
N PRO A 156 18.60 -26.11 9.76
CA PRO A 156 17.39 -26.42 8.98
C PRO A 156 16.13 -26.57 9.85
N SER A 157 16.27 -27.08 11.07
CA SER A 157 15.18 -27.25 12.04
C SER A 157 14.57 -25.94 12.56
N LEU A 158 15.32 -24.83 12.50
CA LEU A 158 14.84 -23.49 12.86
C LEU A 158 14.16 -22.76 11.67
N ARG A 159 13.99 -23.43 10.53
CA ARG A 159 13.21 -22.90 9.41
C ARG A 159 11.74 -22.92 9.80
N ASN A 160 11.13 -21.74 9.97
CA ASN A 160 9.67 -21.61 10.12
C ASN A 160 8.96 -22.53 9.12
N PRO A 161 8.16 -23.51 9.57
CA PRO A 161 7.41 -24.37 8.67
C PRO A 161 6.52 -23.48 7.79
N GLN A 162 6.73 -23.52 6.47
CA GLN A 162 5.69 -23.07 5.57
C GLN A 162 4.54 -24.05 5.77
N LYS A 163 3.40 -23.58 6.30
CA LYS A 163 2.16 -24.36 6.28
C LYS A 163 1.88 -24.70 4.82
N LYS A 164 2.16 -25.94 4.42
CA LYS A 164 1.65 -26.48 3.15
C LYS A 164 0.13 -26.58 3.33
N SER A 165 -0.62 -25.73 2.64
CA SER A 165 -2.02 -26.03 2.37
C SER A 165 -2.04 -27.30 1.53
N SER A 166 -2.56 -28.39 2.08
CA SER A 166 -2.58 -29.72 1.46
C SER A 166 -3.71 -29.87 0.44
N GLY A 167 -3.88 -28.84 -0.40
CA GLY A 167 -4.95 -28.74 -1.38
C GLY A 167 -4.40 -28.29 -2.73
N SER A 168 -4.78 -29.00 -3.80
CA SER A 168 -4.71 -28.47 -5.16
C SER A 168 -5.79 -27.40 -5.32
N ASP A 169 -5.44 -26.23 -5.86
CA ASP A 169 -6.41 -25.13 -6.05
C ASP A 169 -7.61 -25.57 -6.93
N GLU A 170 -7.41 -26.49 -7.88
CA GLU A 170 -8.46 -27.07 -8.73
C GLU A 170 -9.62 -27.70 -7.93
N HIS A 171 -9.33 -28.49 -6.89
CA HIS A 171 -10.37 -29.13 -6.10
C HIS A 171 -11.18 -28.11 -5.28
N TYR A 172 -10.54 -27.03 -4.84
CA TYR A 172 -11.23 -25.91 -4.18
C TYR A 172 -12.04 -25.08 -5.17
N GLU A 173 -11.61 -24.95 -6.43
CA GLU A 173 -12.40 -24.32 -7.48
C GLU A 173 -13.65 -25.13 -7.84
N GLU A 174 -13.55 -26.45 -7.98
CA GLU A 174 -14.69 -27.32 -8.27
C GLU A 174 -15.73 -27.28 -7.14
N GLN A 175 -15.29 -27.49 -5.89
CA GLN A 175 -16.17 -27.34 -4.73
C GLN A 175 -16.81 -25.95 -4.69
N ARG A 176 -16.06 -24.88 -4.99
CA ARG A 176 -16.59 -23.51 -5.01
C ARG A 176 -17.58 -23.29 -6.15
N LYS A 177 -17.38 -23.88 -7.33
CA LYS A 177 -18.30 -23.80 -8.48
C LYS A 177 -19.61 -24.54 -8.17
N ALA A 178 -19.53 -25.76 -7.62
CA ALA A 178 -20.69 -26.51 -7.14
C ALA A 178 -21.46 -25.72 -6.07
N LEU A 179 -20.77 -25.19 -5.04
CA LEU A 179 -21.38 -24.39 -3.98
C LEU A 179 -22.11 -23.14 -4.49
N ILE A 180 -21.54 -22.46 -5.51
CA ILE A 180 -22.18 -21.30 -6.13
C ILE A 180 -23.44 -21.74 -6.88
N TYR A 181 -23.34 -22.81 -7.68
CA TYR A 181 -24.45 -23.36 -8.46
C TYR A 181 -25.61 -23.84 -7.57
N GLU A 182 -25.31 -24.62 -6.52
CA GLU A 182 -26.26 -25.12 -5.52
C GLU A 182 -26.93 -24.04 -4.68
N THR A 183 -26.42 -22.79 -4.72
CA THR A 183 -26.90 -21.70 -3.87
C THR A 183 -27.25 -20.40 -4.62
N VAL A 184 -27.45 -20.48 -5.95
CA VAL A 184 -27.82 -19.35 -6.85
C VAL A 184 -29.04 -18.58 -6.35
N GLU A 185 -30.07 -19.25 -5.84
CA GLU A 185 -31.34 -18.65 -5.41
C GLU A 185 -31.28 -17.94 -4.03
N GLN A 186 -30.07 -17.79 -3.48
CA GLN A 186 -29.77 -17.00 -2.28
C GLN A 186 -30.73 -17.28 -1.10
N SER A 187 -31.57 -16.31 -0.72
CA SER A 187 -32.41 -16.37 0.47
C SER A 187 -33.52 -17.43 0.41
N GLN A 188 -33.96 -17.83 -0.78
CA GLN A 188 -35.00 -18.84 -0.94
C GLN A 188 -34.46 -20.25 -0.67
N ASN A 189 -33.20 -20.50 -1.00
CA ASN A 189 -32.56 -21.79 -0.84
C ASN A 189 -32.19 -22.08 0.64
N GLU A 190 -32.54 -23.27 1.14
CA GLU A 190 -32.25 -23.67 2.53
C GLU A 190 -30.76 -23.96 2.78
N GLU A 191 -30.06 -24.51 1.79
CA GLU A 191 -28.63 -24.82 1.88
C GLU A 191 -27.80 -23.54 1.91
N TRP A 192 -28.16 -22.52 1.11
CA TRP A 192 -27.60 -21.17 1.25
C TRP A 192 -27.81 -20.65 2.67
N ARG A 193 -29.02 -20.76 3.23
CA ARG A 193 -29.32 -20.35 4.62
C ARG A 193 -28.50 -21.14 5.65
N ARG A 194 -28.27 -22.44 5.44
CA ARG A 194 -27.44 -23.31 6.30
C ARG A 194 -25.97 -22.91 6.27
N GLN A 195 -25.42 -22.61 5.09
CA GLN A 195 -24.04 -22.14 4.93
C GLN A 195 -23.85 -20.70 5.45
N ARG A 196 -24.83 -19.82 5.19
CA ARG A 196 -24.92 -18.43 5.68
C ARG A 196 -24.86 -18.31 7.21
N LYS A 197 -25.24 -19.37 7.96
CA LYS A 197 -25.07 -19.46 9.43
C LYS A 197 -23.64 -19.82 9.89
N LYS A 198 -22.77 -20.38 9.04
CA LYS A 198 -21.41 -20.85 9.39
C LYS A 198 -20.35 -19.75 9.31
N SER A 199 -20.56 -18.74 8.46
CA SER A 199 -19.54 -17.74 8.09
C SER A 199 -20.12 -16.32 8.10
N VAL A 200 -19.31 -15.29 8.32
CA VAL A 200 -19.72 -13.88 8.18
C VAL A 200 -19.43 -13.35 6.76
N THR A 201 -20.34 -12.56 6.19
CA THR A 201 -20.16 -11.95 4.87
C THR A 201 -19.10 -10.85 4.85
N ALA A 202 -18.43 -10.65 3.71
CA ALA A 202 -17.46 -9.56 3.55
C ALA A 202 -18.03 -8.16 3.89
N SER A 203 -19.30 -7.93 3.56
CA SER A 203 -20.04 -6.69 3.88
C SER A 203 -20.27 -6.44 5.37
N SER A 204 -20.23 -7.49 6.20
CA SER A 204 -20.38 -7.40 7.66
C SER A 204 -19.03 -7.51 8.41
N PHE A 205 -18.06 -8.26 7.88
CA PHE A 205 -16.75 -8.49 8.49
C PHE A 205 -15.98 -7.19 8.79
N GLY A 206 -16.02 -6.22 7.87
CA GLY A 206 -15.39 -4.91 8.07
C GLY A 206 -15.93 -4.10 9.25
N LYS A 207 -17.12 -4.43 9.78
CA LYS A 207 -17.66 -3.84 11.02
C LYS A 207 -17.03 -4.48 12.26
N ILE A 208 -16.77 -5.78 12.23
CA ILE A 208 -16.13 -6.56 13.31
C ILE A 208 -14.66 -6.12 13.49
N CYS A 209 -13.92 -5.92 12.39
CA CYS A 209 -12.53 -5.47 12.43
C CYS A 209 -12.32 -4.06 13.01
N LYS A 210 -13.37 -3.22 13.00
CA LYS A 210 -13.33 -1.84 13.51
C LYS A 210 -13.72 -1.71 14.99
N MET A 211 -14.15 -2.81 15.64
CA MET A 211 -14.47 -2.80 17.08
C MET A 211 -13.20 -2.63 17.92
N ARG A 212 -13.32 -1.94 19.06
CA ARG A 212 -12.21 -1.81 20.03
C ARG A 212 -11.81 -3.20 20.54
N GLN A 213 -10.52 -3.39 20.84
CA GLN A 213 -9.99 -4.69 21.29
C GLN A 213 -10.62 -5.15 22.61
N THR A 214 -11.00 -4.21 23.48
CA THR A 214 -11.70 -4.45 24.76
C THR A 214 -13.18 -4.79 24.62
N THR A 215 -13.78 -4.66 23.42
CA THR A 215 -15.20 -4.96 23.19
C THR A 215 -15.37 -6.40 22.70
N SER A 216 -16.13 -7.22 23.44
CA SER A 216 -16.46 -8.58 23.01
C SER A 216 -17.19 -8.59 21.67
N LYS A 217 -16.70 -9.40 20.74
CA LYS A 217 -17.25 -9.55 19.38
C LYS A 217 -18.37 -10.59 19.31
N ALA A 218 -18.46 -11.49 20.30
CA ALA A 218 -19.31 -12.68 20.28
C ALA A 218 -20.79 -12.36 20.01
N ASN A 219 -21.38 -11.46 20.79
CA ASN A 219 -22.79 -11.07 20.63
C ASN A 219 -23.05 -10.43 19.25
N LYS A 220 -22.12 -9.60 18.75
CA LYS A 220 -22.27 -8.96 17.45
C LYS A 220 -22.21 -9.97 16.30
N VAL A 221 -21.34 -10.97 16.40
CA VAL A 221 -21.27 -12.11 15.46
C VAL A 221 -22.54 -12.95 15.55
N LYS A 222 -23.04 -13.28 16.75
CA LYS A 222 -24.29 -14.03 16.94
C LYS A 222 -25.48 -13.35 16.25
N THR A 223 -25.64 -12.03 16.41
CA THR A 223 -26.68 -11.26 15.70
C THR A 223 -26.47 -11.23 14.18
N MET A 224 -25.22 -11.24 13.68
CA MET A 224 -24.93 -11.26 12.24
C MET A 224 -25.13 -12.63 11.57
N LEU A 225 -25.07 -13.74 12.33
CA LEU A 225 -25.26 -15.10 11.83
C LEU A 225 -26.70 -15.61 12.00
N HIS A 226 -27.40 -15.17 13.04
CA HIS A 226 -28.71 -15.71 13.43
C HIS A 226 -29.81 -14.64 13.59
N GLY A 227 -29.52 -13.37 13.35
CA GLY A 227 -30.53 -12.31 13.37
C GLY A 227 -31.44 -12.38 12.15
N THR A 228 -32.75 -12.28 12.39
CA THR A 228 -33.76 -12.09 11.34
C THR A 228 -33.77 -10.63 10.90
N PHE A 229 -33.60 -10.39 9.60
CA PHE A 229 -33.73 -9.06 9.00
C PHE A 229 -35.04 -9.00 8.24
N PHE A 230 -35.98 -8.16 8.69
CA PHE A 230 -37.34 -8.08 8.14
C PHE A 230 -37.50 -7.07 6.99
N GLY A 231 -36.39 -6.49 6.51
CA GLY A 231 -36.42 -5.40 5.54
C GLY A 231 -36.74 -4.04 6.17
N ASN A 232 -36.48 -2.99 5.38
CA ASN A 232 -37.06 -1.66 5.49
C ASN A 232 -37.50 -1.19 4.10
N ASP A 233 -38.18 -0.06 4.00
CA ASP A 233 -38.78 0.41 2.74
C ASP A 233 -37.74 0.65 1.64
N ARG A 234 -36.53 1.07 2.01
CA ARG A 234 -35.41 1.24 1.06
C ARG A 234 -34.92 -0.10 0.50
N THR A 235 -34.92 -1.16 1.30
CA THR A 235 -34.60 -2.52 0.78
C THR A 235 -35.73 -3.12 -0.03
N ARG A 236 -37.01 -2.78 0.25
CA ARG A 236 -38.15 -3.21 -0.57
C ARG A 236 -38.11 -2.55 -1.95
N TYR A 237 -37.99 -1.22 -1.97
CA TYR A 237 -37.78 -0.45 -3.21
C TYR A 237 -36.58 -0.95 -4.03
N GLY A 238 -35.47 -1.28 -3.36
CA GLY A 238 -34.29 -1.86 -4.01
C GLY A 238 -34.58 -3.20 -4.68
N VAL A 239 -35.30 -4.11 -4.03
CA VAL A 239 -35.70 -5.41 -4.62
C VAL A 239 -36.67 -5.25 -5.79
N GLU A 240 -37.54 -4.24 -5.77
CA GLU A 240 -38.48 -3.95 -6.87
C GLU A 240 -37.81 -3.34 -8.11
N HIS A 241 -36.64 -2.70 -7.96
CA HIS A 241 -35.99 -1.91 -9.01
C HIS A 241 -34.61 -2.44 -9.44
N ASP A 242 -34.11 -3.54 -8.87
CA ASP A 242 -32.89 -4.22 -9.34
C ASP A 242 -33.26 -5.19 -10.48
N PRO A 243 -32.78 -4.99 -11.72
CA PRO A 243 -32.93 -5.98 -12.77
C PRO A 243 -32.02 -7.19 -12.47
N MET A 244 -32.63 -8.35 -12.21
CA MET A 244 -31.97 -9.64 -11.99
C MET A 244 -31.21 -10.13 -13.22
#